data_AF-A0A3S4Y5M1-F1
#
_entry.id   AF-A0A3S4Y5M1-F1
#
_cell.length_a   1.000
_cell.length_b   1.000
_cell.length_c   1.000
_cell.angle_alpha   90.00
_cell.angle_beta   90.00
_cell.angle_gamma   90.00
#
_symmetry.space_group_name_H-M   'P 1'
#
loop_
_entity.id
_entity.type
_entity.pdbx_description
1 polymer ?
#
loop_
_entity_poly.entity_id
_entity_poly.type
_entity_poly.pdbx_seq_one_letter_code
_entity_poly.pdbx_strand_id
1 'polypeptide(L)'
;MAEIFLLWYVFAMMSVAEYAQHAGVSPRSVRARLERGSLSGQKIAGRWMVSDNPHEHHSAHGRKISMSSFNQLAAYLDGNSASLTPDARRRAKERAHNLSERGVEALRQYAVRADAKLQFYAVPSADLHDLMDERTLALTGVSHEYSEIYGATVEAYVTPHNLESLKFIYALREVPAQDANVILRAVKELPKIRPLHVAVDLLVSKDPRSEREAERLVKGLISRA
;
A
#
# COMPACT_ATOMS: atom_id res chain seq x y z
N MET A 1 -4.13 5.90 -38.41
CA MET A 1 -3.40 6.70 -37.40
C MET A 1 -4.25 7.78 -36.72
N ALA A 2 -5.37 8.24 -37.31
CA ALA A 2 -6.32 9.15 -36.63
C ALA A 2 -7.44 8.42 -35.85
N GLU A 3 -7.70 7.13 -36.11
CA GLU A 3 -8.79 6.37 -35.44
C GLU A 3 -8.40 5.79 -34.07
N ILE A 4 -7.12 5.54 -33.79
CA ILE A 4 -6.67 4.96 -32.51
C ILE A 4 -6.66 6.00 -31.38
N PHE A 5 -6.47 7.28 -31.72
CA PHE A 5 -6.57 8.39 -30.76
C PHE A 5 -8.02 8.71 -30.35
N LEU A 6 -9.00 8.36 -31.20
CA LEU A 6 -10.41 8.60 -30.92
C LEU A 6 -10.98 7.60 -29.90
N LEU A 7 -10.43 6.38 -29.84
CA LEU A 7 -10.89 5.36 -28.88
C LEU A 7 -10.56 5.70 -27.42
N TRP A 8 -9.56 6.54 -27.16
CA TRP A 8 -9.24 7.02 -25.80
C TRP A 8 -10.14 8.18 -25.34
N TYR A 9 -10.85 8.83 -26.26
CA TYR A 9 -11.71 9.99 -25.96
C TYR A 9 -13.17 9.59 -25.68
N VAL A 10 -13.52 8.30 -25.81
CA VAL A 10 -14.86 7.76 -25.54
C VAL A 10 -14.85 6.93 -24.24
N PHE A 11 -14.26 7.45 -23.16
CA PHE A 11 -14.93 7.24 -21.89
C PHE A 11 -16.12 8.19 -21.88
N ALA A 12 -17.24 7.67 -22.41
CA ALA A 12 -18.54 8.31 -22.37
C ALA A 12 -18.73 8.88 -20.97
N MET A 13 -19.03 10.18 -20.90
CA MET A 13 -19.31 10.83 -19.64
C MET A 13 -20.33 9.99 -18.87
N MET A 14 -19.96 9.51 -17.69
CA MET A 14 -20.79 8.58 -16.91
C MET A 14 -21.76 9.35 -16.05
N SER A 15 -22.97 8.84 -15.86
CA SER A 15 -23.82 9.34 -14.80
C SER A 15 -23.17 9.09 -13.43
N VAL A 16 -23.56 9.89 -12.44
CA VAL A 16 -23.13 9.68 -11.04
C VAL A 16 -23.39 8.25 -10.55
N ALA A 17 -24.47 7.60 -11.00
CA ALA A 17 -24.83 6.25 -10.57
C ALA A 17 -23.90 5.19 -11.18
N GLU A 18 -23.63 5.28 -12.48
CA GLU A 18 -22.70 4.39 -13.19
C GLU A 18 -21.27 4.55 -12.66
N TYR A 19 -20.83 5.80 -12.49
CA TYR A 19 -19.53 6.09 -11.91
C TYR A 19 -19.40 5.54 -10.48
N ALA A 20 -20.43 5.71 -9.65
CA ALA A 20 -20.46 5.18 -8.28
C ALA A 20 -20.34 3.64 -8.24
N GLN A 21 -21.05 2.97 -9.14
CA GLN A 21 -21.01 1.51 -9.29
C GLN A 21 -19.63 1.03 -9.72
N HIS A 22 -19.05 1.65 -10.76
CA HIS A 22 -17.72 1.28 -11.27
C HIS A 22 -16.59 1.59 -10.28
N ALA A 23 -16.68 2.72 -9.56
CA ALA A 23 -15.68 3.14 -8.59
C ALA A 23 -15.87 2.52 -7.19
N GLY A 24 -16.96 1.77 -6.94
CA GLY A 24 -17.24 1.13 -5.65
C GLY A 24 -17.51 2.12 -4.51
N VAL A 25 -18.11 3.28 -4.81
CA VAL A 25 -18.42 4.35 -3.84
C VAL A 25 -19.91 4.70 -3.84
N SER A 26 -20.39 5.44 -2.83
CA SER A 26 -21.79 5.87 -2.83
C SER A 26 -22.04 7.02 -3.82
N PRO A 27 -23.22 7.08 -4.49
CA PRO A 27 -23.61 8.22 -5.35
C PRO A 27 -23.55 9.57 -4.63
N ARG A 28 -23.83 9.60 -3.32
CA ARG A 28 -23.69 10.80 -2.48
C ARG A 28 -22.24 11.28 -2.39
N SER A 29 -21.29 10.36 -2.25
CA SER A 29 -19.85 10.68 -2.22
C SER A 29 -19.39 11.27 -3.55
N VAL A 30 -19.84 10.70 -4.67
CA VAL A 30 -19.54 11.21 -6.02
C VAL A 30 -20.04 12.65 -6.19
N ARG A 31 -21.29 12.94 -5.84
CA ARG A 31 -21.84 14.32 -5.87
C ARG A 31 -21.04 15.29 -5.00
N ALA A 32 -20.74 14.90 -3.77
CA ALA A 32 -19.96 15.73 -2.85
C ALA A 32 -18.53 15.98 -3.37
N ARG A 33 -17.96 15.08 -4.18
CA ARG A 33 -16.64 15.27 -4.80
C ARG A 33 -16.70 16.20 -6.01
N LEU A 34 -17.74 16.10 -6.84
CA LEU A 34 -18.01 17.01 -7.94
C LEU A 34 -18.24 18.45 -7.43
N GLU A 35 -19.05 18.60 -6.39
CA GLU A 35 -19.32 19.91 -5.77
C GLU A 35 -18.06 20.56 -5.18
N ARG A 36 -17.11 19.75 -4.68
CA ARG A 36 -15.82 20.20 -4.14
C ARG A 36 -14.72 20.32 -5.20
N GLY A 37 -14.99 20.00 -6.46
CA GLY A 37 -14.00 20.04 -7.55
C GLY A 37 -12.91 18.96 -7.47
N SER A 38 -13.07 17.96 -6.61
CA SER A 38 -12.13 16.82 -6.42
C SER A 38 -12.42 15.61 -7.32
N LEU A 39 -13.37 15.79 -8.22
CA LEU A 39 -13.76 14.88 -9.29
C LEU A 39 -14.21 15.76 -10.46
N SER A 40 -13.68 15.53 -11.65
CA SER A 40 -14.03 16.30 -12.83
C SER A 40 -15.36 15.80 -13.41
N GLY A 41 -16.23 16.75 -13.69
CA GLY A 41 -17.51 16.50 -14.31
C GLY A 41 -18.25 17.80 -14.57
N GLN A 42 -19.36 17.69 -15.30
CA GLN A 42 -20.19 18.83 -15.65
C GLN A 42 -21.67 18.49 -15.53
N LYS A 43 -22.50 19.53 -15.35
CA LYS A 43 -23.96 19.38 -15.40
C LYS A 43 -24.44 19.47 -16.84
N ILE A 44 -24.98 18.37 -17.35
CA ILE A 44 -25.69 18.33 -18.64
C ILE A 44 -27.18 18.13 -18.34
N ALA A 45 -28.02 19.04 -18.82
CA ALA A 45 -29.47 19.01 -18.62
C ALA A 45 -29.89 18.79 -17.15
N GLY A 46 -29.20 19.45 -16.21
CA GLY A 46 -29.46 19.34 -14.77
C GLY A 46 -28.93 18.07 -14.10
N ARG A 47 -28.30 17.16 -14.84
CA ARG A 47 -27.69 15.93 -14.31
C ARG A 47 -26.17 16.05 -14.31
N TRP A 48 -25.55 15.64 -13.22
CA TRP A 48 -24.10 15.54 -13.13
C TRP A 48 -23.61 14.36 -13.98
N MET A 49 -22.61 14.66 -14.81
CA MET A 49 -21.93 13.73 -15.67
C MET A 49 -20.43 13.78 -15.37
N VAL A 50 -19.82 12.64 -15.09
CA VAL A 50 -18.44 12.50 -14.65
C VAL A 50 -17.56 12.22 -15.88
N SER A 51 -16.51 13.01 -16.07
CA SER A 51 -15.53 12.85 -17.16
C SER A 51 -14.30 12.05 -16.75
N ASP A 52 -14.13 11.86 -15.44
CA ASP A 52 -13.00 11.15 -14.85
C ASP A 52 -13.13 9.62 -14.99
N ASN A 53 -12.00 8.92 -15.10
CA ASN A 53 -11.96 7.46 -15.22
C ASN A 53 -12.21 6.79 -13.84
N PRO A 54 -13.26 5.96 -13.68
CA PRO A 54 -13.59 5.32 -12.40
C PRO A 54 -12.48 4.38 -11.91
N HIS A 55 -11.65 3.84 -12.82
CA HIS A 55 -10.51 3.00 -12.48
C HIS A 55 -9.28 3.79 -12.02
N GLU A 56 -9.08 5.01 -12.54
CA GLU A 56 -8.04 5.93 -12.02
C GLU A 56 -8.40 6.49 -10.64
N HIS A 57 -9.68 6.43 -10.29
CA HIS A 57 -10.21 6.89 -9.03
C HIS A 57 -10.69 5.75 -8.13
N HIS A 58 -9.99 4.62 -8.13
CA HIS A 58 -9.88 3.83 -6.90
C HIS A 58 -9.46 4.79 -5.80
N SER A 59 -10.40 5.13 -4.93
CA SER A 59 -10.31 6.30 -4.08
C SER A 59 -9.02 6.29 -3.26
N ALA A 60 -8.03 7.07 -3.74
CA ALA A 60 -6.96 7.66 -2.97
C ALA A 60 -7.47 8.59 -1.83
N HIS A 61 -8.79 8.60 -1.60
CA HIS A 61 -9.53 9.53 -0.74
C HIS A 61 -10.35 8.81 0.35
N GLY A 62 -10.21 7.48 0.50
CA GLY A 62 -10.48 6.84 1.78
C GLY A 62 -9.37 7.22 2.78
N ARG A 63 -9.68 7.31 4.07
CA ARG A 63 -8.63 7.46 5.09
C ARG A 63 -7.65 6.30 4.92
N LYS A 64 -6.39 6.61 4.62
CA LYS A 64 -5.30 5.63 4.59
C LYS A 64 -5.38 4.77 5.85
N ILE A 65 -5.18 3.46 5.70
CA ILE A 65 -5.17 2.57 6.86
C ILE A 65 -4.03 3.00 7.80
N SER A 66 -4.29 3.04 9.10
CA SER A 66 -3.22 3.21 10.08
C SER A 66 -2.40 1.94 10.20
N MET A 67 -1.15 2.06 10.65
CA MET A 67 -0.26 0.96 10.90
C MET A 67 -0.85 0.01 11.94
N SER A 68 -1.51 0.55 12.98
CA SER A 68 -2.24 -0.25 13.95
C SER A 68 -3.36 -1.09 13.31
N SER A 69 -4.18 -0.51 12.44
CA SER A 69 -5.24 -1.25 11.73
C SER A 69 -4.67 -2.27 10.74
N PHE A 70 -3.54 -1.95 10.12
CA PHE A 70 -2.82 -2.87 9.23
C PHE A 70 -2.24 -4.06 10.00
N ASN A 71 -1.64 -3.83 11.17
CA ASN A 71 -1.14 -4.87 12.07
C ASN A 71 -2.26 -5.81 12.54
N GLN A 72 -3.46 -5.28 12.79
CA GLN A 72 -4.64 -6.09 13.14
C GLN A 72 -5.09 -6.98 11.97
N LEU A 73 -5.10 -6.44 10.74
CA LEU A 73 -5.39 -7.23 9.54
C LEU A 73 -4.34 -8.33 9.34
N ALA A 74 -3.05 -7.98 9.48
CA ALA A 74 -1.96 -8.95 9.39
C ALA A 74 -2.09 -10.05 10.44
N ALA A 75 -2.40 -9.70 11.69
CA ALA A 75 -2.61 -10.68 12.77
C ALA A 75 -3.83 -11.57 12.52
N TYR A 76 -4.91 -11.05 11.92
CA TYR A 76 -6.10 -11.82 11.56
C TYR A 76 -5.76 -12.87 10.48
N LEU A 77 -5.11 -12.46 9.39
CA LEU A 77 -4.73 -13.36 8.28
C LEU A 77 -3.68 -14.40 8.69
N ASP A 78 -2.91 -14.11 9.73
CA ASP A 78 -1.91 -15.00 10.33
C ASP A 78 -2.53 -15.97 11.36
N GLY A 79 -3.87 -16.06 11.43
CA GLY A 79 -4.60 -16.93 12.36
C GLY A 79 -4.62 -16.45 13.81
N ASN A 80 -3.88 -15.40 14.16
CA ASN A 80 -3.83 -14.82 15.50
C ASN A 80 -4.99 -13.85 15.78
N SER A 81 -6.19 -14.23 15.37
CA SER A 81 -7.39 -13.42 15.57
C SER A 81 -7.80 -13.34 17.04
N ALA A 82 -7.44 -14.35 17.86
CA ALA A 82 -7.76 -14.45 19.28
C ALA A 82 -7.28 -13.24 20.12
N SER A 83 -6.13 -12.65 19.76
CA SER A 83 -5.59 -11.48 20.46
C SER A 83 -6.27 -10.16 20.08
N LEU A 84 -7.23 -10.17 19.16
CA LEU A 84 -7.95 -8.98 18.69
C LEU A 84 -9.23 -8.76 19.50
N THR A 85 -9.52 -7.50 19.79
CA THR A 85 -10.85 -7.11 20.31
C THR A 85 -11.95 -7.47 19.30
N PRO A 86 -13.20 -7.67 19.72
CA PRO A 86 -14.29 -8.04 18.81
C PRO A 86 -14.45 -7.10 17.62
N ASP A 87 -14.36 -5.78 17.86
CA ASP A 87 -14.48 -4.77 16.80
C ASP A 87 -13.25 -4.73 15.86
N ALA A 88 -12.03 -4.90 16.41
CA ALA A 88 -10.83 -5.04 15.58
C ALA A 88 -10.89 -6.29 14.69
N ARG A 89 -11.35 -7.42 15.24
CA ARG A 89 -11.56 -8.68 14.51
C ARG A 89 -12.60 -8.51 13.40
N ARG A 90 -13.76 -7.90 13.69
CA ARG A 90 -14.80 -7.63 12.68
C ARG A 90 -14.24 -6.81 11.51
N ARG A 91 -13.56 -5.70 11.80
CA ARG A 91 -12.93 -4.85 10.76
C ARG A 91 -11.81 -5.57 9.99
N ALA A 92 -11.02 -6.40 10.66
CA ALA A 92 -9.98 -7.19 10.01
C ALA A 92 -10.60 -8.24 9.07
N LYS A 93 -11.68 -8.91 9.49
CA LYS A 93 -12.45 -9.85 8.66
C LYS A 93 -13.02 -9.18 7.41
N GLU A 94 -13.63 -8.00 7.55
CA GLU A 94 -14.16 -7.24 6.41
C GLU A 94 -13.07 -6.90 5.37
N ARG A 95 -11.88 -6.50 5.85
CA ARG A 95 -10.73 -6.21 4.97
C ARG A 95 -10.13 -7.48 4.35
N ALA A 96 -10.04 -8.57 5.12
CA ALA A 96 -9.59 -9.86 4.62
C ALA A 96 -10.51 -10.36 3.49
N HIS A 97 -11.83 -10.18 3.64
CA HIS A 97 -12.80 -10.48 2.58
C HIS A 97 -12.62 -9.59 1.35
N ASN A 98 -12.35 -8.29 1.51
CA ASN A 98 -12.02 -7.43 0.37
C ASN A 98 -10.74 -7.90 -0.35
N LEU A 99 -9.74 -8.34 0.42
CA LEU A 99 -8.50 -8.87 -0.11
C LEU A 99 -8.71 -10.21 -0.84
N SER A 100 -9.62 -11.08 -0.37
CA SER A 100 -9.95 -12.33 -1.06
C SER A 100 -10.65 -12.10 -2.40
N GLU A 101 -11.52 -11.10 -2.48
CA GLU A 101 -12.27 -10.76 -3.70
C GLU A 101 -11.39 -10.09 -4.76
N ARG A 102 -10.47 -9.21 -4.35
CA ARG A 102 -9.72 -8.33 -5.26
C ARG A 102 -8.23 -8.67 -5.39
N GLY A 103 -7.72 -9.57 -4.55
CA GLY A 103 -6.32 -10.00 -4.57
C GLY A 103 -5.33 -8.85 -4.42
N VAL A 104 -4.26 -8.87 -5.21
CA VAL A 104 -3.16 -7.89 -5.13
C VAL A 104 -3.59 -6.47 -5.45
N GLU A 105 -4.66 -6.26 -6.23
CA GLU A 105 -5.17 -4.91 -6.47
C GLU A 105 -5.68 -4.25 -5.17
N ALA A 106 -6.36 -5.03 -4.31
CA ALA A 106 -6.68 -4.55 -2.96
C ALA A 106 -5.45 -4.42 -2.06
N LEU A 107 -4.36 -5.17 -2.30
CA LEU A 107 -3.14 -5.05 -1.51
C LEU A 107 -2.44 -3.71 -1.74
N ARG A 108 -2.43 -3.20 -2.98
CA ARG A 108 -1.78 -1.93 -3.35
C ARG A 108 -2.27 -0.74 -2.52
N GLN A 109 -3.54 -0.75 -2.10
CA GLN A 109 -4.10 0.30 -1.25
C GLN A 109 -3.44 0.38 0.15
N TYR A 110 -2.78 -0.70 0.59
CA TYR A 110 -2.10 -0.78 1.88
C TYR A 110 -0.60 -0.45 1.81
N ALA A 111 -0.04 -0.26 0.61
CA ALA A 111 1.35 0.18 0.43
C ALA A 111 1.58 1.57 1.03
N VAL A 112 0.53 2.42 1.01
CA VAL A 112 0.56 3.75 1.61
C VAL A 112 -0.28 3.75 2.88
N ARG A 113 0.40 3.82 4.03
CA ARG A 113 -0.23 3.87 5.37
C ARG A 113 -0.21 5.29 5.92
N ALA A 114 -1.15 5.61 6.82
CA ALA A 114 -1.34 6.97 7.31
C ALA A 114 -0.15 7.50 8.14
N ASP A 115 0.49 6.59 8.87
CA ASP A 115 1.45 6.82 9.96
C ASP A 115 2.74 5.99 9.77
N ALA A 116 2.98 5.49 8.55
CA ALA A 116 4.25 4.90 8.14
C ALA A 116 4.88 5.77 7.05
N LYS A 117 5.88 6.58 7.41
CA LYS A 117 6.55 7.47 6.45
C LYS A 117 7.67 6.70 5.74
N LEU A 118 7.51 6.50 4.44
CA LEU A 118 8.54 5.89 3.59
C LEU A 118 9.67 6.88 3.35
N GLN A 119 10.91 6.43 3.52
CA GLN A 119 12.13 7.22 3.39
C GLN A 119 13.21 6.39 2.69
N PHE A 120 14.03 7.07 1.90
CA PHE A 120 14.96 6.46 0.95
C PHE A 120 16.37 6.94 1.27
N TYR A 121 17.26 5.98 1.47
CA TYR A 121 18.63 6.21 1.90
C TYR A 121 19.62 5.42 1.03
N ALA A 122 20.85 5.93 1.00
CA ALA A 122 22.00 5.23 0.44
C ALA A 122 23.08 5.07 1.51
N VAL A 123 23.66 3.88 1.57
CA VAL A 123 24.88 3.55 2.35
C VAL A 123 25.91 2.84 1.46
N PRO A 124 27.20 2.84 1.82
CA PRO A 124 28.18 1.95 1.19
C PRO A 124 27.73 0.48 1.27
N SER A 125 27.95 -0.29 0.21
CA SER A 125 27.51 -1.70 0.17
C SER A 125 28.14 -2.58 1.26
N ALA A 126 29.32 -2.18 1.78
CA ALA A 126 29.98 -2.86 2.89
C ALA A 126 29.17 -2.78 4.20
N ASP A 127 28.38 -1.73 4.38
CA ASP A 127 27.63 -1.48 5.62
C ASP A 127 26.23 -2.13 5.59
N LEU A 128 25.79 -2.64 4.43
CA LEU A 128 24.45 -3.24 4.30
C LEU A 128 24.27 -4.48 5.16
N HIS A 129 25.32 -5.30 5.31
CA HIS A 129 25.27 -6.50 6.15
C HIS A 129 25.06 -6.11 7.61
N ASP A 130 25.86 -5.19 8.12
CA ASP A 130 25.77 -4.72 9.50
C ASP A 130 24.41 -4.05 9.76
N LEU A 131 23.88 -3.31 8.77
CA LEU A 131 22.56 -2.70 8.87
C LEU A 131 21.44 -3.76 8.91
N MET A 132 21.58 -4.91 8.24
CA MET A 132 20.58 -5.99 8.34
C MET A 132 20.55 -6.65 9.72
N ASP A 133 21.67 -6.63 10.45
CA ASP A 133 21.80 -7.21 11.79
C ASP A 133 21.33 -6.25 12.91
N GLU A 134 20.94 -5.02 12.56
CA GLU A 134 20.45 -4.03 13.50
C GLU A 134 19.14 -4.44 14.17
N ARG A 135 19.21 -4.72 15.48
CA ARG A 135 18.04 -5.10 16.30
C ARG A 135 17.00 -3.98 16.42
N THR A 136 17.40 -2.75 16.08
CA THR A 136 16.53 -1.58 16.08
C THR A 136 15.63 -1.51 14.85
N LEU A 137 15.85 -2.39 13.87
CA LEU A 137 15.06 -2.55 12.65
C LEU A 137 14.14 -3.76 12.75
N ALA A 138 12.98 -3.66 12.11
CA ALA A 138 12.15 -4.82 11.80
C ALA A 138 12.15 -5.03 10.28
N LEU A 139 12.96 -6.00 9.82
CA LEU A 139 13.15 -6.29 8.40
C LEU A 139 11.84 -6.68 7.72
N THR A 140 11.62 -6.20 6.50
CA THR A 140 10.42 -6.44 5.69
C THR A 140 10.81 -6.50 4.21
N GLY A 141 9.83 -6.57 3.31
CA GLY A 141 10.06 -6.54 1.86
C GLY A 141 11.13 -7.55 1.45
N VAL A 142 12.06 -7.14 0.57
CA VAL A 142 13.15 -8.03 0.09
C VAL A 142 14.16 -8.45 1.16
N SER A 143 14.15 -7.83 2.34
CA SER A 143 15.10 -8.15 3.43
C SER A 143 14.54 -9.16 4.44
N HIS A 144 13.34 -9.67 4.23
CA HIS A 144 12.73 -10.66 5.11
C HIS A 144 12.65 -12.03 4.42
N GLU A 145 12.85 -13.12 5.17
CA GLU A 145 12.88 -14.50 4.68
C GLU A 145 11.61 -14.90 3.88
N TYR A 146 10.43 -14.45 4.31
CA TYR A 146 9.18 -14.65 3.58
C TYR A 146 9.20 -14.15 2.12
N SER A 147 10.08 -13.23 1.76
CA SER A 147 10.12 -12.70 0.40
C SER A 147 10.64 -13.72 -0.63
N GLU A 148 11.49 -14.66 -0.21
CA GLU A 148 12.20 -15.58 -1.12
C GLU A 148 12.99 -14.84 -2.23
N ILE A 149 13.35 -13.57 -1.98
CA ILE A 149 14.17 -12.72 -2.84
C ILE A 149 15.50 -12.46 -2.14
N TYR A 150 16.57 -12.50 -2.92
CA TYR A 150 17.89 -12.04 -2.49
C TYR A 150 18.22 -10.78 -3.27
N GLY A 151 18.51 -9.69 -2.56
CA GLY A 151 18.81 -8.39 -3.16
C GLY A 151 19.76 -7.58 -2.27
N ALA A 152 20.44 -6.61 -2.88
CA ALA A 152 21.37 -5.71 -2.19
C ALA A 152 20.66 -4.47 -1.62
N THR A 153 19.41 -4.63 -1.17
CA THR A 153 18.59 -3.55 -0.62
C THR A 153 18.13 -3.93 0.77
N VAL A 154 18.22 -2.99 1.71
CA VAL A 154 17.66 -3.14 3.06
C VAL A 154 16.29 -2.48 3.10
N GLU A 155 15.26 -3.26 3.41
CA GLU A 155 13.90 -2.81 3.66
C GLU A 155 13.52 -3.10 5.11
N ALA A 156 13.13 -2.06 5.85
CA ALA A 156 12.78 -2.24 7.25
C ALA A 156 11.77 -1.20 7.75
N TYR A 157 11.11 -1.54 8.86
CA TYR A 157 10.49 -0.57 9.74
C TYR A 157 11.49 -0.10 10.79
N VAL A 158 11.37 1.18 11.16
CA VAL A 158 12.23 1.83 12.15
C VAL A 158 11.40 2.82 12.97
N THR A 159 11.80 3.09 14.22
CA THR A 159 11.22 4.19 14.99
C THR A 159 11.92 5.51 14.67
N PRO A 160 11.26 6.68 14.80
CA PRO A 160 11.93 7.96 14.58
C PRO A 160 13.16 8.16 15.46
N HIS A 161 13.14 7.66 16.70
CA HIS A 161 14.28 7.75 17.62
C HIS A 161 15.50 6.97 17.11
N ASN A 162 15.30 5.69 16.74
CA ASN A 162 16.39 4.85 16.26
C ASN A 162 16.90 5.28 14.89
N LEU A 163 16.02 5.83 14.03
CA LEU A 163 16.41 6.35 12.73
C LEU A 163 17.47 7.46 12.86
N GLU A 164 17.35 8.37 13.83
CA GLU A 164 18.35 9.41 14.03
C GLU A 164 19.71 8.85 14.46
N SER A 165 19.72 7.79 15.29
CA SER A 165 20.95 7.06 15.62
C SER A 165 21.56 6.36 14.41
N LEU A 166 20.74 5.69 13.60
CA LEU A 166 21.21 4.98 12.39
C LEU A 166 21.77 5.96 11.35
N LYS A 167 21.15 7.14 11.17
CA LYS A 167 21.69 8.20 10.31
C LYS A 167 23.12 8.58 10.68
N PHE A 168 23.42 8.64 11.97
CA PHE A 168 24.76 8.97 12.46
C PHE A 168 25.73 7.80 12.32
N ILE A 169 25.34 6.60 12.76
CA ILE A 169 26.22 5.41 12.79
C ILE A 169 26.61 4.96 11.38
N TYR A 170 25.62 4.90 10.47
CA TYR A 170 25.77 4.37 9.12
C TYR A 170 25.88 5.46 8.05
N ALA A 171 26.00 6.73 8.46
CA ALA A 171 26.04 7.88 7.55
C ALA A 171 24.92 7.85 6.48
N LEU A 172 23.68 7.51 6.87
CA LEU A 172 22.56 7.35 5.95
C LEU A 172 22.34 8.64 5.14
N ARG A 173 22.57 8.57 3.83
CA ARG A 173 22.36 9.72 2.92
C ARG A 173 20.98 9.66 2.30
N GLU A 174 20.18 10.71 2.47
CA GLU A 174 18.90 10.82 1.77
C GLU A 174 19.10 10.89 0.26
N VAL A 175 18.38 10.05 -0.49
CA VAL A 175 18.48 9.95 -1.95
C VAL A 175 17.09 9.78 -2.59
N PRO A 176 16.94 10.07 -3.89
CA PRO A 176 15.75 9.68 -4.63
C PRO A 176 15.52 8.17 -4.58
N ALA A 177 14.26 7.74 -4.69
CA ALA A 177 13.87 6.33 -4.55
C ALA A 177 14.61 5.38 -5.51
N GLN A 178 14.95 5.85 -6.71
CA GLN A 178 15.66 5.07 -7.75
C GLN A 178 17.13 4.78 -7.40
N ASP A 179 17.72 5.57 -6.50
CA ASP A 179 19.13 5.48 -6.11
C ASP A 179 19.30 4.84 -4.71
N ALA A 180 18.20 4.43 -4.09
CA ALA A 180 18.17 3.94 -2.71
C ALA A 180 18.54 2.45 -2.63
N ASN A 181 19.52 2.13 -1.78
CA ASN A 181 19.78 0.76 -1.34
C ASN A 181 19.30 0.49 0.11
N VAL A 182 18.67 1.49 0.74
CA VAL A 182 18.02 1.37 2.05
C VAL A 182 16.67 2.08 2.01
N ILE A 183 15.60 1.36 2.33
CA ILE A 183 14.22 1.84 2.34
C ILE A 183 13.65 1.65 3.74
N LEU A 184 13.43 2.76 4.45
CA LEU A 184 12.96 2.75 5.83
C LEU A 184 11.52 3.27 5.93
N ARG A 185 10.72 2.56 6.70
CA ARG A 185 9.33 2.92 7.03
C ARG A 185 9.30 3.39 8.48
N ALA A 186 9.35 4.71 8.68
CA ALA A 186 9.32 5.29 10.01
C ALA A 186 7.91 5.15 10.63
N VAL A 187 7.82 4.42 11.74
CA VAL A 187 6.57 4.10 12.47
C VAL A 187 6.74 4.36 13.97
N LYS A 188 5.65 4.64 14.67
CA LYS A 188 5.69 4.91 16.12
C LYS A 188 6.20 3.71 16.93
N GLU A 189 5.78 2.52 16.55
CA GLU A 189 6.11 1.25 17.22
C GLU A 189 6.45 0.20 16.15
N LEU A 190 7.50 -0.60 16.39
CA LEU A 190 7.91 -1.64 15.46
C LEU A 190 6.84 -2.76 15.40
N PRO A 191 6.40 -3.16 14.20
CA PRO A 191 5.46 -4.26 14.06
C PRO A 191 6.17 -5.60 14.30
N LYS A 192 5.41 -6.58 14.81
CA LYS A 192 5.78 -7.99 14.59
C LYS A 192 5.53 -8.32 13.12
N ILE A 193 6.61 -8.55 12.37
CA ILE A 193 6.55 -8.83 10.94
C ILE A 193 5.80 -10.14 10.70
N ARG A 194 4.91 -10.09 9.71
CA ARG A 194 4.02 -11.17 9.26
C ARG A 194 4.00 -11.17 7.74
N PRO A 195 3.60 -12.27 7.08
CA PRO A 195 3.61 -12.36 5.62
C PRO A 195 2.91 -11.19 4.90
N LEU A 196 1.83 -10.63 5.47
CA LEU A 196 1.15 -9.48 4.87
C LEU A 196 2.02 -8.22 4.80
N HIS A 197 2.88 -7.97 5.79
CA HIS A 197 3.79 -6.83 5.78
C HIS A 197 4.76 -6.93 4.62
N VAL A 198 5.39 -8.11 4.50
CA VAL A 198 6.34 -8.42 3.43
C VAL A 198 5.67 -8.29 2.07
N ALA A 199 4.48 -8.89 1.89
CA ALA A 199 3.75 -8.83 0.63
C ALA A 199 3.41 -7.39 0.20
N VAL A 200 2.93 -6.55 1.12
CA VAL A 200 2.64 -5.14 0.81
C VAL A 200 3.91 -4.37 0.48
N ASP A 201 4.97 -4.60 1.25
CA ASP A 201 6.20 -3.83 1.14
C ASP A 201 6.99 -4.19 -0.13
N LEU A 202 6.91 -5.43 -0.60
CA LEU A 202 7.41 -5.86 -1.91
C LEU A 202 6.78 -5.10 -3.09
N LEU A 203 5.55 -4.61 -2.96
CA LEU A 203 4.91 -3.81 -4.03
C LEU A 203 5.54 -2.41 -4.20
N VAL A 204 6.44 -1.99 -3.30
CA VAL A 204 7.11 -0.69 -3.39
C VAL A 204 8.22 -0.68 -4.44
N SER A 205 8.95 -1.79 -4.62
CA SER A 205 10.12 -1.86 -5.51
C SER A 205 9.75 -1.77 -7.00
N LYS A 206 8.47 -1.97 -7.36
CA LYS A 206 7.94 -2.04 -8.74
C LYS A 206 8.67 -3.04 -9.65
N ASP A 207 9.49 -3.92 -9.08
CA ASP A 207 10.19 -4.97 -9.82
C ASP A 207 9.24 -6.17 -10.06
N PRO A 208 9.20 -6.75 -11.27
CA PRO A 208 8.32 -7.88 -11.58
C PRO A 208 8.48 -9.11 -10.67
N ARG A 209 9.69 -9.36 -10.14
CA ARG A 209 9.91 -10.49 -9.23
C ARG A 209 9.28 -10.20 -7.87
N SER A 210 9.45 -9.00 -7.34
CA SER A 210 8.82 -8.54 -6.09
C SER A 210 7.30 -8.59 -6.16
N GLU A 211 6.71 -8.21 -7.29
CA GLU A 211 5.26 -8.29 -7.50
C GLU A 211 4.74 -9.74 -7.51
N ARG A 212 5.45 -10.67 -8.17
CA ARG A 212 5.10 -12.10 -8.16
C ARG A 212 5.16 -12.71 -6.76
N GLU A 213 6.17 -12.35 -5.98
CA GLU A 213 6.31 -12.85 -4.60
C GLU A 213 5.24 -12.25 -3.67
N ALA A 214 4.88 -10.98 -3.85
CA ALA A 214 3.73 -10.37 -3.17
C ALA A 214 2.43 -11.12 -3.48
N GLU A 215 2.18 -11.46 -4.75
CA GLU A 215 1.02 -12.27 -5.17
C GLU A 215 1.01 -13.65 -4.51
N ARG A 216 2.15 -14.36 -4.50
CA ARG A 216 2.27 -15.68 -3.88
C ARG A 216 1.94 -15.61 -2.39
N LEU A 217 2.50 -14.65 -1.66
CA LEU A 217 2.25 -14.46 -0.24
C LEU A 217 0.77 -14.16 0.05
N VAL A 218 0.16 -13.26 -0.72
CA VAL A 218 -1.27 -12.91 -0.54
C VAL A 218 -2.17 -14.09 -0.85
N LYS A 219 -1.93 -14.83 -1.94
CA LYS A 219 -2.70 -16.05 -2.25
C LYS A 219 -2.61 -17.07 -1.12
N GLY A 220 -1.40 -17.27 -0.57
CA GLY A 220 -1.20 -18.15 0.57
C GLY A 220 -1.88 -17.66 1.86
N LEU A 221 -2.02 -16.36 2.08
CA LEU A 221 -2.75 -15.82 3.23
C LEU A 221 -4.27 -16.00 3.08
N ILE A 222 -4.80 -15.72 1.90
CA ILE A 222 -6.24 -15.83 1.61
C ILE A 222 -6.69 -17.29 1.71
N SER A 223 -5.90 -18.25 1.22
CA SER A 223 -6.28 -19.68 1.27
C SER A 223 -6.34 -20.26 2.69
N ARG A 224 -5.77 -19.57 3.68
CA ARG A 224 -5.72 -19.99 5.09
C ARG A 224 -6.74 -19.27 5.98
N ALA A 225 -7.33 -18.18 5.51
CA ALA A 225 -8.19 -17.28 6.29
C ALA A 225 -9.68 -17.63 6.18
#